data_AF-A0A430LT84-F1
#
_entry.id   AF-A0A430LT84-F1
#
_cell.length_a   1.000
_cell.length_b   1.000
_cell.length_c   1.000
_cell.angle_alpha   90.00
_cell.angle_beta   90.00
_cell.angle_gamma   90.00
#
_symmetry.space_group_name_H-M   'P 1'
#
loop_
_entity.id
_entity.type
_entity.pdbx_description
1 polymer ?
#
loop_
_entity_poly.entity_id
_entity_poly.type
_entity_poly.pdbx_seq_one_letter_code
_entity_poly.pdbx_strand_id
1 'polypeptide(L)'
;MKFSAVSVLVSLGMLQLAAAKGINCDGSALCGDQKGFLDKVSDFITDNINGVDPNYHFSNGERIACAGHICAFLQKTSNGASGQEVRDAILRLKNHGCKGCGSAPFIDNDVDKGELTVNYVTSTCGDGVCNGALNPKK
;
A
#
# COMPACT_ATOMS: atom_id res chain seq x y z
N MET A 1 -47.85 43.52 26.47
CA MET A 1 -47.07 42.38 27.01
C MET A 1 -46.44 41.67 25.81
N LYS A 2 -45.11 41.69 25.67
CA LYS A 2 -44.39 41.09 24.54
C LYS A 2 -43.93 39.68 24.94
N PHE A 3 -44.43 38.64 24.27
CA PHE A 3 -43.94 37.28 24.43
C PHE A 3 -42.88 37.02 23.36
N SER A 4 -41.63 36.81 23.78
CA SER A 4 -40.51 36.49 22.88
C SER A 4 -40.36 34.97 22.86
N ALA A 5 -40.63 34.36 21.70
CA ALA A 5 -40.40 32.93 21.48
C ALA A 5 -38.91 32.68 21.22
N VAL A 6 -38.25 31.94 22.12
CA VAL A 6 -36.87 31.48 21.92
C VAL A 6 -36.94 30.08 21.30
N SER A 7 -36.72 30.00 19.99
CA SER A 7 -36.58 28.73 19.28
C SER A 7 -35.17 28.19 19.46
N VAL A 8 -35.02 27.12 20.25
CA VAL A 8 -33.75 26.38 20.38
C VAL A 8 -33.65 25.38 19.23
N LEU A 9 -32.83 25.69 18.23
CA LEU A 9 -32.45 24.76 17.16
C LEU A 9 -31.32 23.86 17.67
N VAL A 10 -31.64 22.61 18.00
CA VAL A 10 -30.64 21.56 18.28
C VAL A 10 -30.17 20.98 16.95
N SER A 11 -29.00 21.39 16.48
CA SER A 11 -28.36 20.78 15.30
C SER A 11 -27.68 19.48 15.71
N LEU A 12 -28.25 18.33 15.33
CA LEU A 12 -27.56 17.04 15.38
C LEU A 12 -26.43 17.06 14.34
N GLY A 13 -25.18 17.15 14.81
CA GLY A 13 -24.00 16.96 13.97
C GLY A 13 -23.93 15.49 13.53
N MET A 14 -24.00 15.25 12.22
CA MET A 14 -23.78 13.91 11.66
C MET A 14 -22.28 13.58 11.80
N LEU A 15 -21.94 12.62 12.65
CA LEU A 15 -20.60 12.03 12.67
C LEU A 15 -20.42 11.24 11.37
N GLN A 16 -19.64 11.78 10.43
CA GLN A 16 -19.21 11.02 9.26
C GLN A 16 -18.14 10.01 9.69
N LEU A 17 -18.55 8.75 9.87
CA LEU A 17 -17.62 7.64 9.90
C LEU A 17 -17.07 7.50 8.47
N ALA A 18 -15.82 7.93 8.24
CA ALA A 18 -15.14 7.63 7.00
C ALA A 18 -15.09 6.10 6.85
N ALA A 19 -15.64 5.58 5.76
CA ALA A 19 -15.51 4.16 5.46
C ALA A 19 -14.03 3.86 5.20
N ALA A 20 -13.46 2.96 6.00
CA ALA A 20 -12.10 2.48 5.81
C ALA A 20 -11.95 1.92 4.39
N LYS A 21 -10.94 2.38 3.66
CA LYS A 21 -10.66 1.88 2.32
C LYS A 21 -9.76 0.66 2.42
N GLY A 22 -10.25 -0.49 1.98
CA GLY A 22 -9.49 -1.73 2.04
C GLY A 22 -8.55 -1.94 0.87
N ILE A 23 -8.15 -3.21 0.69
CA ILE A 23 -7.40 -3.66 -0.47
C ILE A 23 -8.06 -3.18 -1.78
N ASN A 24 -7.23 -2.70 -2.71
CA ASN A 24 -7.72 -2.12 -3.97
C ASN A 24 -6.63 -2.18 -5.06
N CYS A 25 -7.05 -1.91 -6.30
CA CYS A 25 -6.17 -1.85 -7.47
C CYS A 25 -6.00 -0.42 -7.99
N ASP A 26 -6.14 0.57 -7.11
CA ASP A 26 -6.00 1.97 -7.49
C ASP A 26 -4.52 2.32 -7.64
N GLY A 27 -4.24 3.31 -8.49
CA GLY A 27 -2.90 3.76 -8.77
C GLY A 27 -2.88 4.94 -9.72
N SER A 28 -1.66 5.33 -10.10
CA SER A 28 -1.44 6.35 -11.13
C SER A 28 -2.08 5.95 -12.46
N ALA A 29 -2.52 6.93 -13.26
CA ALA A 29 -2.92 6.67 -14.64
C ALA A 29 -1.77 6.05 -15.47
N LEU A 30 -0.52 6.31 -15.09
CA LEU A 30 0.68 5.72 -15.70
C LEU A 30 0.83 4.21 -15.40
N CYS A 31 -0.02 3.65 -14.53
CA CYS A 31 -0.15 2.21 -14.35
C CYS A 31 -0.98 1.55 -15.48
N GLY A 32 -1.85 2.31 -16.17
CA GLY A 32 -2.89 1.78 -17.06
C GLY A 32 -2.38 1.09 -18.34
N ASP A 33 -1.21 1.49 -18.82
CA ASP A 33 -0.58 0.89 -20.01
C ASP A 33 0.20 -0.41 -19.71
N GLN A 34 0.31 -0.77 -18.42
CA GLN A 34 1.20 -1.82 -17.94
C GLN A 34 0.41 -3.10 -17.61
N LYS A 35 -0.36 -3.64 -18.57
CA LYS A 35 -1.03 -4.95 -18.40
C LYS A 35 0.02 -6.04 -18.14
N GLY A 36 -0.13 -6.80 -17.05
CA GLY A 36 0.80 -7.86 -16.64
C GLY A 36 1.99 -7.35 -15.83
N PHE A 37 1.96 -6.10 -15.38
CA PHE A 37 3.04 -5.51 -14.61
C PHE A 37 2.98 -5.84 -13.13
N LEU A 38 1.78 -5.90 -12.52
CA LEU A 38 1.69 -6.47 -11.18
C LEU A 38 2.07 -7.94 -11.22
N ASP A 39 1.86 -8.64 -12.34
CA ASP A 39 2.46 -9.96 -12.52
C ASP A 39 3.97 -9.87 -12.57
N LYS A 40 4.61 -8.93 -13.30
CA LYS A 40 6.08 -8.76 -13.28
C LYS A 40 6.66 -8.31 -11.94
N VAL A 41 6.03 -7.40 -11.20
CA VAL A 41 6.48 -7.01 -9.85
C VAL A 41 6.14 -8.08 -8.85
N SER A 42 5.00 -8.76 -9.00
CA SER A 42 4.71 -9.97 -8.25
C SER A 42 5.72 -11.04 -8.59
N ASP A 43 6.20 -11.20 -9.82
CA ASP A 43 7.17 -12.21 -10.26
C ASP A 43 8.56 -11.80 -9.77
N PHE A 44 8.98 -10.54 -9.90
CA PHE A 44 10.19 -10.06 -9.23
C PHE A 44 10.11 -10.31 -7.75
N ILE A 45 8.99 -10.02 -7.10
CA ILE A 45 8.86 -10.30 -5.68
C ILE A 45 8.56 -11.77 -5.42
N THR A 46 8.11 -12.61 -6.35
CA THR A 46 7.77 -14.05 -6.16
C THR A 46 8.97 -14.93 -6.44
N ASP A 47 9.61 -14.72 -7.59
CA ASP A 47 10.92 -15.22 -7.98
C ASP A 47 11.98 -14.79 -6.97
N ASN A 48 11.82 -13.61 -6.34
CA ASN A 48 12.64 -13.16 -5.22
C ASN A 48 11.89 -13.14 -3.87
N ILE A 49 10.75 -13.82 -3.69
CA ILE A 49 9.99 -13.85 -2.40
C ILE A 49 10.76 -14.68 -1.39
N ASN A 50 11.45 -15.68 -1.93
CA ASN A 50 12.48 -16.43 -1.22
C ASN A 50 13.74 -15.58 -0.96
N GLY A 51 13.91 -14.47 -1.69
CA GLY A 51 15.01 -13.54 -1.55
C GLY A 51 14.75 -12.43 -0.52
N VAL A 52 13.50 -12.00 -0.32
CA VAL A 52 13.16 -11.08 0.77
C VAL A 52 13.37 -11.80 2.10
N ASP A 53 14.27 -11.32 2.95
CA ASP A 53 14.43 -11.94 4.27
C ASP A 53 13.13 -11.77 5.10
N PRO A 54 12.47 -12.85 5.57
CA PRO A 54 11.33 -12.77 6.48
C PRO A 54 11.51 -11.81 7.65
N ASN A 55 12.73 -11.72 8.17
CA ASN A 55 13.06 -10.97 9.37
C ASN A 55 13.54 -9.55 9.07
N TYR A 56 13.75 -9.20 7.79
CA TYR A 56 14.10 -7.83 7.45
C TYR A 56 12.93 -6.92 7.76
N HIS A 57 13.26 -5.75 8.32
CA HIS A 57 12.29 -4.76 8.71
C HIS A 57 12.33 -3.59 7.74
N PHE A 58 11.29 -3.46 6.94
CA PHE A 58 11.12 -2.35 6.01
C PHE A 58 10.53 -1.15 6.72
N SER A 59 11.13 0.02 6.51
CA SER A 59 10.64 1.29 7.06
C SER A 59 9.52 1.89 6.20
N ASN A 60 8.75 2.81 6.79
CA ASN A 60 7.80 3.62 6.03
C ASN A 60 8.51 4.40 4.90
N GLY A 61 7.97 4.35 3.68
CA GLY A 61 8.54 4.97 2.49
C GLY A 61 9.64 4.14 1.82
N GLU A 62 10.06 3.02 2.42
CA GLU A 62 11.09 2.17 1.85
C GLU A 62 10.58 1.42 0.62
N ARG A 63 11.42 1.33 -0.41
CA ARG A 63 11.15 0.58 -1.63
C ARG A 63 11.63 -0.85 -1.47
N ILE A 64 10.76 -1.80 -1.81
CA ILE A 64 11.05 -3.22 -1.75
C ILE A 64 11.61 -3.69 -3.09
N ALA A 65 10.90 -3.43 -4.19
CA ALA A 65 11.30 -3.84 -5.53
C ALA A 65 10.67 -2.93 -6.59
N CYS A 66 11.29 -2.87 -7.75
CA CYS A 66 10.86 -2.04 -8.87
C CYS A 66 10.97 -2.81 -10.19
N ALA A 67 10.13 -2.46 -11.15
CA ALA A 67 10.39 -2.74 -12.56
C ALA A 67 9.99 -1.51 -13.38
N GLY A 68 10.96 -0.95 -14.09
CA GLY A 68 10.91 0.41 -14.60
C GLY A 68 10.52 1.39 -13.49
N HIS A 69 9.47 2.16 -13.75
CA HIS A 69 8.97 3.20 -12.84
C HIS A 69 7.88 2.76 -11.89
N ILE A 70 7.47 1.49 -11.90
CA ILE A 70 6.47 1.03 -10.94
C ILE A 70 7.20 0.23 -9.86
N CYS A 71 6.95 0.58 -8.61
CA CYS A 71 7.63 -0.01 -7.47
C CYS A 71 6.65 -0.43 -6.39
N ALA A 72 7.02 -1.48 -5.66
CA ALA A 72 6.44 -1.84 -4.39
C ALA A 72 7.15 -1.08 -3.26
N PHE A 73 6.41 -0.40 -2.40
CA PHE A 73 6.94 0.36 -1.27
C PHE A 73 5.95 0.38 -0.10
N LEU A 74 6.46 0.60 1.11
CA LEU A 74 5.61 0.83 2.28
C LEU A 74 5.17 2.28 2.35
N GLN A 75 3.93 2.52 2.75
CA GLN A 75 3.49 3.86 3.13
C GLN A 75 2.42 3.82 4.23
N LYS A 76 2.26 4.95 4.90
CA LYS A 76 1.31 5.15 6.02
C LYS A 76 1.51 4.16 7.19
N THR A 77 2.63 3.44 7.23
CA THR A 77 2.96 2.52 8.31
C THR A 77 3.59 3.32 9.45
N SER A 78 3.11 3.16 10.68
CA SER A 78 3.76 3.80 11.84
C SER A 78 5.08 3.12 12.22
N ASN A 79 5.14 1.79 12.11
CA ASN A 79 6.28 0.97 12.51
C ASN A 79 6.85 0.14 11.36
N GLY A 80 6.63 0.53 10.10
CA GLY A 80 7.08 -0.29 8.97
C GLY A 80 6.35 -1.65 8.86
N ALA A 81 7.00 -2.62 8.24
CA ALA A 81 6.52 -4.00 8.13
C ALA A 81 7.69 -4.98 7.98
N SER A 82 7.50 -6.20 8.46
CA SER A 82 8.43 -7.31 8.22
C SER A 82 8.40 -7.77 6.77
N GLY A 83 9.48 -8.43 6.33
CA GLY A 83 9.51 -9.06 5.01
C GLY A 83 8.41 -10.11 4.83
N GLN A 84 8.00 -10.79 5.89
CA GLN A 84 6.85 -11.69 5.82
C GLN A 84 5.53 -10.95 5.53
N GLU A 85 5.24 -9.87 6.24
CA GLU A 85 4.03 -9.06 6.00
C GLU A 85 4.00 -8.48 4.58
N VAL A 86 5.15 -8.04 4.07
CA VAL A 86 5.30 -7.60 2.67
C VAL A 86 4.91 -8.71 1.70
N ARG A 87 5.42 -9.93 1.89
CA ARG A 87 5.06 -11.07 1.02
C ARG A 87 3.57 -11.37 1.04
N ASP A 88 2.99 -11.40 2.24
CA ASP A 88 1.56 -11.68 2.41
C ASP A 88 0.70 -10.60 1.76
N ALA A 89 1.12 -9.32 1.84
CA ALA A 89 0.45 -8.21 1.17
C ALA A 89 0.48 -8.32 -0.36
N ILE A 90 1.59 -8.74 -0.95
CA ILE A 90 1.72 -8.94 -2.41
C ILE A 90 0.81 -10.08 -2.87
N LEU A 91 0.82 -11.19 -2.13
CA LEU A 91 -0.05 -12.32 -2.43
C LEU A 91 -1.53 -11.90 -2.37
N ARG A 92 -1.90 -11.06 -1.40
CA ARG A 92 -3.26 -10.50 -1.33
C ARG A 92 -3.59 -9.62 -2.53
N LEU A 93 -2.69 -8.76 -3.00
CA LEU A 93 -2.90 -7.95 -4.23
C LEU A 93 -3.15 -8.84 -5.46
N LYS A 94 -2.36 -9.90 -5.60
CA LYS A 94 -2.50 -10.88 -6.69
C LYS A 94 -3.84 -11.61 -6.60
N ASN A 95 -4.18 -12.13 -5.43
CA ASN A 95 -5.44 -12.85 -5.19
C ASN A 95 -6.67 -11.93 -5.34
N HIS A 96 -6.52 -10.63 -5.10
CA HIS A 96 -7.56 -9.63 -5.34
C HIS A 96 -7.74 -9.31 -6.84
N GLY A 97 -6.79 -9.69 -7.69
CA GLY A 97 -6.88 -9.54 -9.15
C GLY A 97 -6.29 -8.23 -9.69
N CYS A 98 -5.44 -7.56 -8.92
CA CYS A 98 -4.78 -6.34 -9.37
C CYS A 98 -3.72 -6.66 -10.45
N LYS A 99 -3.73 -5.93 -11.57
CA LYS A 99 -2.93 -6.25 -12.78
C LYS A 99 -1.80 -5.27 -13.12
N GLY A 100 -1.77 -4.10 -12.49
CA GLY A 100 -0.66 -3.14 -12.63
C GLY A 100 -0.24 -2.49 -11.32
N CYS A 101 -1.19 -1.84 -10.65
CA CYS A 101 -0.97 -1.14 -9.38
C CYS A 101 -2.06 -1.51 -8.37
N GLY A 102 -1.80 -1.20 -7.11
CA GLY A 102 -2.74 -1.45 -6.03
C GLY A 102 -2.11 -1.31 -4.65
N SER A 103 -2.97 -1.40 -3.66
CA SER A 103 -2.62 -1.23 -2.25
C SER A 103 -3.21 -2.35 -1.41
N ALA A 104 -2.40 -2.94 -0.54
CA ALA A 104 -2.82 -3.94 0.43
C ALA A 104 -2.57 -3.45 1.87
N PRO A 105 -3.62 -3.25 2.67
CA PRO A 105 -3.49 -2.77 4.05
C PRO A 105 -2.91 -3.84 4.97
N PHE A 106 -2.13 -3.47 5.99
CA PHE A 106 -1.63 -4.40 7.00
C PHE A 106 -2.60 -4.56 8.18
N ILE A 107 -3.34 -3.51 8.54
CA ILE A 107 -4.16 -3.44 9.75
C ILE A 107 -5.63 -3.20 9.39
N ASP A 108 -6.54 -3.96 10.00
CA ASP A 108 -8.01 -3.82 9.92
C ASP A 108 -8.62 -3.70 8.51
N ASN A 109 -7.91 -4.16 7.49
CA ASN A 109 -8.27 -3.93 6.08
C ASN A 109 -8.52 -2.43 5.78
N ASP A 110 -7.66 -1.56 6.31
CA ASP A 110 -7.72 -0.10 6.13
C ASP A 110 -6.35 0.43 5.69
N VAL A 111 -6.28 0.97 4.47
CA VAL A 111 -5.02 1.45 3.89
C VAL A 111 -4.45 2.65 4.63
N ASP A 112 -5.28 3.41 5.34
CA ASP A 112 -4.82 4.58 6.10
C ASP A 112 -4.12 4.20 7.41
N LYS A 113 -4.17 2.91 7.79
CA LYS A 113 -3.43 2.37 8.95
C LYS A 113 -2.10 1.71 8.57
N GLY A 114 -1.68 1.82 7.33
CA GLY A 114 -0.44 1.26 6.82
C GLY A 114 -0.68 0.23 5.73
N GLU A 115 0.08 0.34 4.65
CA GLU A 115 -0.13 -0.45 3.44
C GLU A 115 1.18 -0.73 2.71
N LEU A 116 1.20 -1.87 2.02
CA LEU A 116 2.07 -2.04 0.87
C LEU A 116 1.39 -1.44 -0.34
N THR A 117 2.11 -0.60 -1.09
CA THR A 117 1.62 0.01 -2.31
C THR A 117 2.50 -0.39 -3.49
N VAL A 118 1.87 -0.79 -4.59
CA VAL A 118 2.50 -0.94 -5.91
C VAL A 118 2.00 0.21 -6.78
N ASN A 119 2.87 1.15 -7.12
CA ASN A 119 2.48 2.33 -7.90
C ASN A 119 3.64 2.92 -8.71
N TYR A 120 3.31 3.80 -9.66
CA TYR A 120 4.29 4.60 -10.40
C TYR A 120 5.03 5.56 -9.47
N VAL A 121 6.34 5.61 -9.62
CA VAL A 121 7.27 6.50 -8.95
C VAL A 121 8.28 7.07 -9.95
N THR A 122 8.68 8.32 -9.73
CA THR A 122 9.70 8.98 -10.58
C THR A 122 11.13 8.59 -10.22
N SER A 123 11.34 8.11 -8.99
CA SER A 123 12.63 7.63 -8.51
C SER A 123 12.51 6.14 -8.19
N THR A 124 13.43 5.32 -8.68
CA THR A 124 13.40 3.85 -8.62
C THR A 124 14.71 3.35 -8.01
N CYS A 125 14.80 2.06 -7.70
CA CYS A 125 16.06 1.41 -7.31
C CYS A 125 16.71 0.62 -8.47
N GLY A 126 16.30 0.89 -9.72
CA GLY A 126 16.55 0.02 -10.87
C GLY A 126 15.54 -1.14 -10.94
N ASP A 127 15.70 -2.02 -11.92
CA ASP A 127 14.86 -3.23 -12.03
C ASP A 127 15.34 -4.30 -11.06
N GLY A 128 14.40 -4.88 -10.31
CA GLY A 128 14.67 -5.92 -9.32
C GLY A 128 14.41 -5.47 -7.89
N VAL A 129 14.97 -6.22 -6.94
CA VAL A 129 14.79 -5.99 -5.52
C VAL A 129 15.79 -4.96 -5.00
N CYS A 130 15.33 -3.99 -4.21
CA CYS A 130 16.16 -2.91 -3.70
C CYS A 130 17.11 -3.39 -2.59
N ASN A 131 18.32 -2.79 -2.51
CA ASN A 131 19.49 -3.26 -1.72
C ASN A 131 19.27 -3.60 -0.23
N GLY A 132 18.15 -3.21 0.40
CA GLY A 132 17.81 -3.62 1.78
C GLY A 132 17.13 -4.99 1.88
N ALA A 133 16.36 -5.38 0.87
CA ALA A 133 15.46 -6.52 0.94
C ALA A 133 16.13 -7.90 0.77
N LEU A 134 17.24 -8.00 0.02
CA LEU A 134 17.89 -9.29 -0.32
C LEU A 134 19.08 -9.69 0.56
N ASN A 135 19.60 -8.83 1.44
CA ASN A 135 20.86 -9.12 2.11
C ASN A 135 20.95 -8.53 3.54
N PRO A 136 20.42 -9.24 4.56
CA PRO A 136 20.46 -8.81 5.96
C PRO A 136 21.86 -8.86 6.61
N LYS A 137 22.95 -9.08 5.85
CA LYS A 137 24.32 -9.26 6.37
C LYS A 137 25.36 -8.26 5.85
N LYS A 138 25.01 -7.00 5.70
CA LYS A 138 26.01 -5.91 5.69
C LYS A 138 25.68 -4.87 6.74
#